data_AF-X1E622-F1
#
_entry.id   AF-X1E622-F1
#
_cell.length_a   1.000
_cell.length_b   1.000
_cell.length_c   1.000
_cell.angle_alpha   90.00
_cell.angle_beta   90.00
_cell.angle_gamma   90.00
#
_symmetry.space_group_name_H-M   'P 1'
#
loop_
_entity.id
_entity.type
_entity.pdbx_description
1 polymer ?
#
loop_
_entity_poly.entity_id
_entity_poly.type
_entity_poly.pdbx_seq_one_letter_code
_entity_poly.pdbx_strand_id
1 'polypeptide(L)' 'MKLKKLVIILSLLLFYAAYAWGDSFVVNNIKVQGLQRISRGTVLSYVPVKQGDSIDDAKSDKIIATLYQTGFFSKVDL' A
#
# COMPACT_ATOMS: atom_id res chain seq x y z
N MET A 1 41.19 1.18 -18.58
CA MET A 1 40.46 0.02 -17.98
C MET A 1 39.55 0.39 -16.80
N LYS A 2 39.86 1.41 -15.98
CA LYS A 2 39.02 1.82 -14.84
C LYS A 2 37.65 2.39 -15.24
N LEU A 3 37.60 3.19 -16.31
CA LEU A 3 36.36 3.81 -16.80
C LEU A 3 35.33 2.80 -17.32
N LYS A 4 35.77 1.76 -18.05
CA LYS A 4 34.89 0.69 -18.52
C LYS A 4 34.28 -0.10 -17.34
N LYS A 5 35.07 -0.36 -16.29
CA LYS A 5 34.57 -1.01 -15.06
C LYS A 5 33.55 -0.15 -14.32
N LEU A 6 33.76 1.17 -14.27
CA LEU A 6 32.84 2.11 -13.62
C LEU A 6 31.50 2.21 -14.35
N VAL A 7 31.52 2.20 -15.69
CA VAL A 7 30.30 2.15 -16.52
C VAL A 7 29.51 0.85 -16.31
N ILE A 8 30.20 -0.29 -16.20
CA ILE A 8 29.55 -1.58 -15.94
C ILE A 8 28.88 -1.61 -14.56
N ILE A 9 29.56 -1.12 -13.52
CA ILE A 9 29.01 -1.05 -12.15
C ILE A 9 27.79 -0.13 -12.10
N LEU A 10 27.87 1.04 -12.76
CA LEU A 10 26.76 1.98 -12.81
C LEU A 10 25.56 1.39 -13.55
N SER A 11 25.78 0.72 -14.68
CA SER A 11 24.74 0.02 -15.44
C SER A 11 24.08 -1.11 -14.63
N LEU A 12 24.86 -1.81 -13.80
CA LEU A 12 24.35 -2.90 -12.97
C LEU A 12 23.49 -2.38 -11.81
N LEU A 13 23.88 -1.24 -11.19
CA LEU A 13 23.07 -0.56 -10.17
C LEU A 13 21.74 -0.04 -10.72
N LEU A 14 21.76 0.57 -11.91
CA LEU A 14 20.55 1.05 -12.59
C LEU A 14 19.58 -0.10 -12.91
N PHE A 15 20.11 -1.27 -13.30
CA PHE A 15 19.31 -2.45 -13.58
C PHE A 15 18.67 -3.01 -12.30
N TYR A 16 19.39 -2.99 -11.16
CA TYR A 16 18.86 -3.47 -9.88
C TYR A 16 17.71 -2.59 -9.35
N ALA A 17 17.80 -1.27 -9.52
CA ALA A 17 16.74 -0.34 -9.10
C ALA A 17 15.43 -0.52 -9.89
N ALA A 18 15.47 -1.09 -11.10
CA ALA A 18 14.29 -1.32 -11.92
C ALA A 18 13.39 -2.47 -11.43
N TYR A 19 13.90 -3.35 -10.55
CA TYR A 19 13.15 -4.49 -9.99
C TYR A 19 12.42 -4.17 -8.68
N ALA A 20 12.47 -2.94 -8.20
CA ALA A 20 11.75 -2.51 -7.00
C ALA A 20 10.28 -2.17 -7.33
N TRP A 21 9.54 -3.12 -7.91
CA TRP A 21 8.09 -3.01 -8.04
C TRP A 21 7.46 -3.56 -6.76
N GLY A 22 6.68 -2.73 -6.08
CA GLY A 22 5.91 -3.16 -4.91
C GLY A 22 4.86 -4.17 -5.32
N ASP A 23 4.54 -5.11 -4.41
CA ASP A 23 3.47 -6.06 -4.66
C ASP A 23 2.14 -5.31 -4.78
N SER A 24 1.37 -5.64 -5.81
CA SER A 24 0.02 -5.12 -6.00
C SER A 24 -0.96 -6.27 -6.23
N PHE A 25 -2.14 -6.12 -5.65
CA PHE A 25 -3.22 -7.09 -5.79
C PHE A 25 -4.54 -6.40 -6.13
N VAL A 26 -5.48 -7.18 -6.67
CA VAL A 26 -6.83 -6.72 -6.99
C VAL A 26 -7.77 -7.04 -5.83
N VAL A 27 -8.52 -6.04 -5.37
CA VAL A 27 -9.51 -6.20 -4.29
C VAL A 27 -10.66 -7.07 -4.76
N ASN A 28 -10.74 -8.30 -4.26
CA ASN A 28 -11.89 -9.16 -4.53
C ASN A 28 -13.08 -8.83 -3.61
N ASN A 29 -12.86 -8.67 -2.30
CA ASN A 29 -13.94 -8.36 -1.36
C ASN A 29 -13.39 -7.64 -0.13
N ILE A 30 -14.13 -6.65 0.39
CA ILE A 30 -13.76 -5.86 1.58
C ILE A 30 -14.60 -6.33 2.78
N LYS A 31 -13.94 -7.02 3.71
CA LYS A 31 -14.51 -7.43 5.00
C LYS A 31 -13.98 -6.51 6.11
N VAL A 32 -14.85 -6.14 7.03
CA VAL A 32 -14.49 -5.31 8.19
C VAL A 32 -14.82 -6.08 9.45
N GLN A 33 -13.85 -6.21 10.35
CA GLN A 33 -13.98 -6.96 11.60
C GLN A 33 -13.64 -6.07 12.80
N GLY A 34 -14.11 -6.43 14.00
CA GLY A 34 -13.79 -5.71 15.24
C GLY A 34 -14.58 -4.41 15.47
N LEU A 35 -15.63 -4.14 14.69
CA LEU A 35 -16.49 -2.98 14.90
C LEU A 35 -17.29 -3.12 16.20
N GLN A 36 -17.35 -2.04 16.99
CA GLN A 36 -18.11 -1.98 18.24
C GLN A 36 -19.04 -0.77 18.27
N ARG A 37 -18.50 0.44 18.05
CA ARG A 37 -19.22 1.73 18.19
C ARG A 37 -19.56 2.42 16.87
N ILE A 38 -19.05 1.91 15.76
CA ILE A 38 -19.20 2.50 14.43
C ILE A 38 -19.65 1.45 13.42
N SER A 39 -20.39 1.89 12.40
CA SER A 39 -20.91 1.00 11.37
C SER A 39 -19.87 0.69 10.29
N ARG A 40 -20.05 -0.44 9.59
CA ARG A 40 -19.24 -0.77 8.40
C ARG A 40 -19.33 0.32 7.33
N GLY A 41 -20.51 0.91 7.12
CA GLY A 41 -20.70 1.97 6.13
C GLY A 41 -19.86 3.21 6.44
N THR A 42 -19.72 3.56 7.71
CA THR A 42 -18.84 4.64 8.17
C THR A 42 -17.38 4.33 7.83
N VAL A 43 -16.87 3.13 8.13
CA VAL A 43 -15.50 2.75 7.77
C VAL A 43 -15.27 2.84 6.27
N LEU A 44 -16.19 2.28 5.47
CA LEU A 44 -16.08 2.29 4.01
C LEU A 44 -16.13 3.70 3.41
N SER A 45 -16.74 4.68 4.09
CA SER A 45 -16.70 6.08 3.63
C SER A 45 -15.30 6.71 3.72
N TYR A 46 -14.41 6.16 4.56
CA TYR A 46 -13.02 6.61 4.71
C TYR A 46 -12.00 5.74 3.98
N VAL A 47 -12.43 4.62 3.40
CA VAL A 47 -11.59 3.69 2.66
C VAL A 47 -11.82 3.91 1.17
N PRO A 48 -10.93 4.65 0.45
CA PRO A 48 -11.12 5.02 -0.95
C PRO A 48 -10.76 3.86 -1.91
N VAL A 49 -11.18 2.64 -1.60
CA VAL A 49 -11.01 1.47 -2.48
C VAL A 49 -12.32 0.70 -2.59
N LYS A 50 -12.55 0.13 -3.76
CA LYS A 50 -13.72 -0.66 -4.11
C LYS A 50 -13.28 -2.04 -4.59
N GLN A 51 -14.24 -2.96 -4.60
CA GLN A 51 -14.06 -4.25 -5.27
C GLN A 51 -13.68 -4.02 -6.74
N GLY A 52 -12.61 -4.67 -7.18
CA GLY A 52 -12.03 -4.52 -8.51
C GLY A 52 -10.87 -3.53 -8.60
N ASP A 53 -10.62 -2.72 -7.58
CA ASP A 53 -9.49 -1.79 -7.57
C ASP A 53 -8.16 -2.53 -7.34
N SER A 54 -7.08 -2.02 -7.92
CA SER A 54 -5.71 -2.46 -7.64
C SER A 54 -5.11 -1.61 -6.52
N ILE A 55 -4.60 -2.31 -5.51
CA ILE A 55 -4.03 -1.80 -4.26
C ILE A 55 -2.58 -2.28 -4.17
N ASP A 56 -1.71 -1.39 -3.74
CA ASP A 56 -0.31 -1.63 -3.43
C ASP A 56 -0.05 -1.26 -1.96
N ASP A 57 1.14 -1.57 -1.45
CA ASP A 57 1.53 -1.28 -0.06
C ASP A 57 1.38 0.21 0.29
N ALA A 58 1.72 1.10 -0.65
CA ALA A 58 1.61 2.55 -0.46
C ALA A 58 0.16 3.02 -0.25
N LYS A 59 -0.80 2.45 -0.99
CA LYS A 59 -2.23 2.72 -0.78
C LYS A 59 -2.72 2.15 0.54
N SER A 60 -2.27 0.95 0.92
CA SER A 60 -2.62 0.33 2.22
C SER A 60 -2.22 1.23 3.39
N ASP A 61 -0.96 1.70 3.40
CA ASP A 61 -0.45 2.59 4.44
C ASP A 61 -1.24 3.89 4.54
N LYS A 62 -1.61 4.47 3.39
CA LYS A 62 -2.41 5.69 3.34
C LYS A 62 -3.82 5.47 3.91
N ILE A 63 -4.43 4.33 3.64
CA ILE A 63 -5.76 3.97 4.18
C ILE A 63 -5.67 3.86 5.71
N ILE A 64 -4.67 3.13 6.22
CA ILE A 64 -4.44 2.96 7.66
C ILE A 64 -4.26 4.33 8.33
N ALA A 65 -3.39 5.18 7.79
CA ALA A 65 -3.16 6.52 8.30
C ALA A 65 -4.44 7.37 8.34
N THR A 66 -5.24 7.32 7.26
CA THR A 66 -6.53 8.04 7.18
C THR A 66 -7.51 7.56 8.25
N LEU A 67 -7.59 6.25 8.47
CA LEU A 67 -8.45 5.67 9.50
C LEU A 67 -8.01 6.11 10.90
N TYR A 68 -6.71 6.11 11.20
CA TYR A 68 -6.21 6.60 12.49
C TYR A 68 -6.48 8.09 12.71
N GLN A 69 -6.40 8.92 11.67
CA GLN A 69 -6.70 10.35 11.75
C GLN A 69 -8.15 10.64 12.15
N THR A 70 -9.09 9.70 11.96
CA THR A 70 -10.48 9.85 12.42
C THR A 70 -10.62 9.79 13.95
N GLY A 71 -9.64 9.22 14.66
CA GLY A 71 -9.69 9.02 16.11
C GLY A 71 -10.63 7.88 16.56
N PHE A 72 -11.24 7.14 15.63
CA PHE A 72 -12.16 6.04 15.99
C PHE A 72 -11.44 4.73 16.35
N PHE A 73 -10.18 4.58 15.95
CA PHE A 73 -9.46 3.30 16.03
C PHE A 73 -8.17 3.43 16.84
N SER A 74 -7.95 2.49 17.75
CA SER A 74 -6.66 2.31 18.43
C SER A 74 -5.73 1.36 17.67
N LYS A 75 -6.28 0.43 16.88
CA LYS A 75 -5.52 -0.49 16.03
C LYS A 75 -6.23 -0.75 14.69
N VAL A 76 -5.49 -0.70 13.58
CA VAL A 76 -5.97 -1.05 12.23
C VAL A 76 -4.87 -1.87 11.53
N ASP A 77 -5.26 -2.99 10.93
CA ASP A 77 -4.40 -3.88 10.12
C ASP A 77 -5.13 -4.18 8.80
N LEU A 78 -4.40 -4.27 7.66
CA LEU A 78 -4.93 -4.56 6.31
C LEU A 78 -4.31 -5.82 5.72
#